data_AF-A0A4Q4UHM4-F1
#
_entry.id   AF-A0A4Q4UHM4-F1
#
_cell.length_a   1.000
_cell.length_b   1.000
_cell.length_c   1.000
_cell.angle_alpha   90.00
_cell.angle_beta   90.00
_cell.angle_gamma   90.00
#
_symmetry.space_group_name_H-M   'P 1'
#
loop_
_entity.id
_entity.type
_entity.pdbx_description
1 polymer ?
#
loop_
_entity_poly.entity_id
_entity_poly.type
_entity_poly.pdbx_seq_one_letter_code
_entity_poly.pdbx_strand_id
1 'polypeptide(L)'
;MELIPSPTLQCQKRLSLSAHSLHGGAALADWVGSTASSDAGWLRTAARVKVATNKLHWDGPVGAFRNNLCPTPRAGLHPQDDNSLAVLFEIIGPSSSRAQDISSPLMQNWTPIGAASPKLLGEISPFISSFEI
;
A
#
# COMPACT_ATOMS: atom_id res chain seq x y z
N MET A 1 10.32 22.02 0.36
CA MET A 1 8.89 21.85 0.04
C MET A 1 8.50 20.44 0.45
N GLU A 2 7.87 20.31 1.62
CA GLU A 2 7.51 19.04 2.22
C GLU A 2 6.23 18.52 1.55
N LEU A 3 6.35 17.49 0.72
CA LEU A 3 5.22 16.80 0.12
C LEU A 3 4.55 15.90 1.17
N ILE A 4 4.04 16.49 2.26
CA ILE A 4 3.04 15.82 3.10
C ILE A 4 1.68 16.32 2.59
N PRO A 5 0.92 15.50 1.86
CA PRO A 5 -0.42 15.88 1.42
C PRO A 5 -1.29 16.20 2.64
N SER A 6 -2.26 17.09 2.48
CA SER A 6 -3.29 17.35 3.52
C SER A 6 -3.87 16.03 4.06
N PRO A 7 -4.03 15.87 5.40
CA PRO A 7 -4.50 14.62 6.02
C PRO A 7 -5.92 14.21 5.60
N THR A 8 -6.66 15.08 4.92
CA THR A 8 -8.06 14.88 4.52
C THR A 8 -8.29 14.01 3.27
N LEU A 9 -7.24 13.51 2.59
CA LEU A 9 -7.39 12.70 1.35
C LEU A 9 -6.32 11.62 1.13
N GLN A 10 -5.61 11.19 2.17
CA GLN A 10 -4.57 10.16 2.03
C GLN A 10 -5.15 8.74 2.14
N CYS A 11 -5.49 8.14 1.00
CA CYS A 11 -5.78 6.70 0.91
C CYS A 11 -4.49 5.89 0.80
N GLN A 12 -4.36 4.80 1.56
CA GLN A 12 -3.17 3.95 1.59
C GLN A 12 -2.82 3.42 0.19
N LYS A 13 -3.80 2.93 -0.58
CA LYS A 13 -3.54 2.42 -1.94
C LYS A 13 -2.86 3.43 -2.86
N ARG A 14 -3.26 4.71 -2.78
CA ARG A 14 -2.67 5.79 -3.58
C ARG A 14 -1.21 6.00 -3.20
N LEU A 15 -0.88 5.89 -1.91
CA LEU A 15 0.48 6.04 -1.42
C LEU A 15 1.35 4.86 -1.86
N SER A 16 0.85 3.62 -1.77
CA SER A 16 1.55 2.42 -2.23
C SER A 16 1.90 2.49 -3.71
N LEU A 17 0.93 2.85 -4.56
CA LEU A 17 1.14 3.03 -5.98
C LEU A 17 2.13 4.17 -6.28
N SER A 18 2.03 5.30 -5.56
CA SER A 18 2.94 6.43 -5.76
C SER A 18 4.39 6.06 -5.43
N ALA A 19 4.62 5.32 -4.35
CA ALA A 19 5.96 4.84 -3.98
C ALA A 19 6.52 3.89 -5.04
N HIS A 20 5.70 2.98 -5.57
CA HIS A 20 6.11 2.07 -6.64
C HIS A 20 6.49 2.84 -7.93
N SER A 21 5.63 3.76 -8.36
CA SER A 21 5.89 4.58 -9.56
C SER A 21 7.15 5.45 -9.44
N LEU A 22 7.46 5.97 -8.24
CA LEU A 22 8.69 6.74 -8.00
C LEU A 22 9.94 5.88 -8.12
N HIS A 23 9.91 4.63 -7.64
CA HIS A 23 11.01 3.68 -7.85
C HIS A 23 11.17 3.33 -9.33
N GLY A 24 10.07 3.03 -10.02
CA GLY A 24 10.09 2.74 -11.46
C GLY A 24 10.63 3.89 -12.30
N GLY A 25 10.24 5.13 -11.96
CA GLY A 25 10.78 6.33 -12.58
C GLY A 25 12.28 6.46 -12.40
N ALA A 26 12.78 6.25 -11.18
CA ALA A 26 14.22 6.32 -10.89
C ALA A 26 15.00 5.25 -11.65
N ALA A 27 14.50 4.01 -11.68
CA ALA A 27 15.13 2.93 -12.44
C ALA A 27 15.16 3.23 -13.96
N LEU A 28 14.09 3.81 -14.51
CA LEU A 28 14.05 4.18 -15.92
C LEU A 28 15.04 5.31 -16.23
N ALA A 29 15.16 6.30 -15.34
CA ALA A 29 16.12 7.39 -15.49
C ALA A 29 17.58 6.87 -15.46
N ASP A 30 17.88 5.93 -14.55
CA ASP A 30 19.16 5.22 -14.53
C ASP A 30 19.43 4.52 -15.87
N TRP A 31 18.43 3.82 -16.43
CA TRP A 31 18.57 3.08 -17.69
C TRP A 31 18.84 3.96 -18.90
N VAL A 32 18.26 5.16 -18.95
CA VAL A 32 18.49 6.10 -20.06
C VAL A 32 19.74 6.95 -19.88
N GLY A 33 20.55 6.68 -18.84
CA GLY A 33 21.78 7.41 -18.56
C GLY A 33 21.56 8.84 -18.08
N SER A 34 20.37 9.13 -17.52
CA SER A 34 20.10 10.42 -16.91
C SER A 34 20.93 10.55 -15.62
N THR A 35 21.82 11.52 -15.54
CA THR A 35 22.59 11.80 -14.31
C THR A 35 21.87 12.80 -13.39
N ALA A 36 20.57 13.00 -13.60
CA ALA A 36 19.84 14.06 -12.93
C ALA A 36 19.63 13.75 -11.44
N SER A 37 19.70 14.79 -10.63
CA SER A 37 19.31 14.80 -9.22
C SER A 37 17.85 14.36 -8.97
N SER A 38 17.07 14.16 -10.04
CA SER A 38 15.72 13.58 -10.04
C SER A 38 15.69 12.19 -9.42
N ASP A 39 16.69 11.35 -9.66
CA ASP A 39 16.61 9.92 -9.32
C ASP A 39 16.78 9.75 -7.81
N ALA A 40 17.79 10.44 -7.27
CA ALA A 40 17.95 10.59 -5.83
C ALA A 40 16.76 11.32 -5.19
N GLY A 41 16.11 12.25 -5.90
CA GLY A 41 14.90 12.95 -5.44
C GLY A 41 13.67 12.03 -5.33
N TRP A 42 13.43 11.21 -6.35
CA TRP A 42 12.32 10.26 -6.42
C TRP A 42 12.48 9.14 -5.41
N LEU A 43 13.68 8.55 -5.30
CA LEU A 43 13.98 7.54 -4.29
C LEU A 43 13.81 8.09 -2.87
N ARG A 44 14.29 9.31 -2.58
CA ARG A 44 14.04 9.98 -1.29
C ARG A 44 12.55 10.19 -1.03
N THR A 45 11.79 10.56 -2.04
CA THR A 45 10.35 10.78 -1.92
C THR A 45 9.62 9.46 -1.68
N ALA A 46 9.98 8.40 -2.40
CA ALA A 46 9.43 7.05 -2.21
C ALA A 46 9.69 6.54 -0.78
N ALA A 47 10.92 6.73 -0.27
CA ALA A 47 11.27 6.39 1.11
C ALA A 47 10.41 7.15 2.13
N ARG A 48 10.17 8.46 1.92
CA ARG A 48 9.29 9.26 2.79
C ARG A 48 7.85 8.77 2.75
N VAL A 49 7.32 8.45 1.57
CA VAL A 49 5.96 7.89 1.42
C VAL A 49 5.84 6.56 2.15
N LYS A 50 6.83 5.67 2.01
CA LYS A 50 6.87 4.38 2.71
C LYS A 50 6.85 4.57 4.24
N VAL A 51 7.68 5.45 4.77
CA VAL A 51 7.72 5.77 6.21
C VAL A 51 6.39 6.35 6.69
N ALA A 52 5.84 7.33 5.96
CA ALA A 52 4.56 7.96 6.32
C ALA A 52 3.41 6.94 6.32
N THR A 53 3.33 6.09 5.29
CA THR A 53 2.29 5.06 5.18
C THR A 53 2.37 4.07 6.34
N ASN A 54 3.56 3.58 6.67
CA ASN A 54 3.77 2.69 7.82
C ASN A 54 3.42 3.32 9.16
N LYS A 55 3.66 4.61 9.31
CA LYS A 55 3.37 5.33 10.54
C LYS A 55 1.89 5.64 10.71
N LEU A 56 1.22 6.02 9.62
CA LEU A 56 -0.11 6.60 9.67
C LEU A 56 -1.21 5.55 9.49
N HIS A 57 -0.99 4.55 8.63
CA HIS A 57 -2.05 3.63 8.20
C HIS A 57 -1.95 2.23 8.82
N TRP A 58 -0.82 1.86 9.44
CA TRP A 58 -0.66 0.55 10.06
C TRP A 58 -1.50 0.42 11.34
N ASP A 59 -2.33 -0.62 11.40
CA ASP A 59 -3.14 -1.01 12.55
C ASP A 59 -2.53 -2.24 13.22
N GLY A 60 -1.67 -2.00 14.21
CA GLY A 60 -0.93 -3.06 14.90
C GLY A 60 -1.81 -4.18 15.48
N PRO A 61 -2.89 -3.87 16.20
CA PRO A 61 -3.81 -4.88 16.72
C PRO A 61 -4.46 -5.79 15.68
N VAL A 62 -4.70 -5.28 14.45
CA VAL A 62 -5.31 -6.06 13.36
C VAL A 62 -4.24 -6.76 12.51
N GLY A 63 -3.01 -6.23 12.49
CA GLY A 63 -1.95 -6.72 11.61
C GLY A 63 -2.12 -6.27 10.15
N ALA A 64 -2.79 -5.14 9.92
CA ALA A 64 -3.10 -4.67 8.57
C ALA A 64 -3.11 -3.14 8.45
N PHE A 65 -3.06 -2.65 7.21
CA PHE A 65 -3.23 -1.25 6.87
C PHE A 65 -4.71 -0.86 6.74
N ARG A 66 -5.06 0.29 7.31
CA ARG A 66 -6.33 0.98 7.09
C ARG A 66 -6.33 1.74 5.77
N ASN A 67 -7.48 1.79 5.11
CA ASN A 67 -7.65 2.52 3.84
C ASN A 67 -7.36 4.01 3.97
N ASN A 68 -8.04 4.70 4.89
CA ASN A 68 -7.95 6.15 5.03
C ASN A 68 -8.04 6.55 6.52
N LEU A 69 -7.64 7.78 6.81
CA LEU A 69 -7.58 8.32 8.17
C LEU A 69 -8.67 9.37 8.42
N CYS A 70 -9.45 9.67 7.38
CA CYS A 70 -10.56 10.60 7.49
C CYS A 70 -11.73 9.90 8.17
N PRO A 71 -12.48 10.57 9.07
CA PRO A 71 -13.68 10.01 9.68
C PRO A 71 -14.80 9.89 8.64
N THR A 72 -14.68 8.90 7.78
CA THR A 72 -15.70 8.41 6.87
C THR A 72 -16.28 7.12 7.45
N PRO A 73 -17.48 6.69 7.02
CA PRO A 73 -18.03 5.39 7.44
C PRO A 73 -17.10 4.19 7.15
N ARG A 74 -16.04 4.38 6.35
CA ARG A 74 -15.05 3.35 5.98
C ARG A 74 -13.64 3.64 6.51
N ALA A 75 -13.49 4.56 7.47
CA ALA A 75 -12.19 4.98 8.04
C ALA A 75 -11.39 3.87 8.73
N GLY A 76 -12.07 2.82 9.19
CA GLY A 76 -11.44 1.67 9.85
C GLY A 76 -11.32 0.44 8.96
N LEU A 77 -11.69 0.53 7.68
CA LEU A 77 -11.65 -0.64 6.80
C LEU A 77 -10.19 -1.01 6.51
N HIS A 78 -9.88 -2.30 6.54
CA HIS A 78 -8.62 -2.90 6.08
C HIS A 78 -8.87 -3.59 4.74
N PRO A 79 -8.74 -2.89 3.60
CA PRO A 79 -9.10 -3.45 2.31
C PRO A 79 -8.12 -4.52 1.86
N GLN A 80 -8.65 -5.51 1.16
CA GLN A 80 -7.89 -6.58 0.51
C GLN A 80 -6.85 -6.03 -0.47
N ASP A 81 -7.24 -5.10 -1.35
CA ASP A 81 -6.35 -4.51 -2.36
C ASP A 81 -5.24 -3.67 -1.74
N ASP A 82 -5.58 -2.82 -0.78
CA ASP A 82 -4.65 -1.96 -0.07
C ASP A 82 -3.54 -2.78 0.65
N ASN A 83 -3.91 -3.87 1.32
CA ASN A 83 -2.98 -4.71 2.07
C ASN A 83 -2.13 -5.61 1.16
N SER A 84 -2.73 -6.21 0.14
CA SER A 84 -1.99 -7.00 -0.85
C SER A 84 -0.95 -6.15 -1.59
N LEU A 85 -1.33 -4.93 -1.99
CA LEU A 85 -0.41 -3.99 -2.64
C LEU A 85 0.66 -3.44 -1.68
N ALA A 86 0.43 -3.43 -0.37
CA ALA A 86 1.45 -3.03 0.61
C ALA A 86 2.64 -4.00 0.61
N VAL A 87 2.37 -5.29 0.43
CA VAL A 87 3.39 -6.34 0.30
C VAL A 87 4.02 -6.26 -1.08
N LEU A 88 3.21 -6.28 -2.14
CA LEU A 88 3.69 -6.31 -3.53
C LEU A 88 4.56 -5.10 -3.90
N PHE A 89 4.23 -3.90 -3.42
CA PHE A 89 5.00 -2.68 -3.68
C PHE A 89 6.01 -2.35 -2.58
N GLU A 90 6.30 -3.32 -1.71
CA GLU A 90 7.31 -3.23 -0.66
C GLU A 90 7.14 -2.01 0.25
N ILE A 91 5.89 -1.63 0.56
CA ILE A 91 5.62 -0.64 1.61
C ILE A 91 6.07 -1.20 2.96
N ILE A 92 5.93 -2.50 3.15
CA ILE A 92 6.61 -3.25 4.19
C ILE A 92 7.68 -4.15 3.57
N GLY A 93 8.69 -4.52 4.35
CA GLY A 93 9.70 -5.46 3.86
C GLY A 93 9.06 -6.83 3.60
N PRO A 94 9.33 -7.49 2.46
CA PRO A 94 8.69 -8.76 2.11
C PRO A 94 8.96 -9.88 3.12
N SER A 95 10.13 -9.86 3.79
CA SER A 95 10.48 -10.80 4.87
C SER A 95 10.19 -10.27 6.28
N SER A 96 9.48 -9.15 6.42
CA SER A 96 9.16 -8.59 7.74
C SER A 96 8.03 -9.35 8.41
N SER A 97 8.00 -9.36 9.75
CA SER A 97 6.87 -9.92 10.49
C SER A 97 5.54 -9.29 10.08
N ARG A 98 5.53 -7.98 9.79
CA ARG A 98 4.34 -7.28 9.29
C ARG A 98 3.80 -7.84 7.98
N ALA A 99 4.67 -8.34 7.09
CA ALA A 99 4.23 -8.96 5.85
C ALA A 99 3.50 -10.28 6.11
N GLN A 100 3.93 -11.02 7.14
CA GLN A 100 3.24 -12.22 7.60
C GLN A 100 1.95 -11.88 8.36
N ASP A 101 1.97 -10.82 9.17
CA ASP A 101 0.80 -10.35 9.92
C ASP A 101 -0.38 -10.04 8.99
N ILE A 102 -0.12 -9.48 7.79
CA ILE A 102 -1.14 -9.16 6.78
C ILE A 102 -1.89 -10.40 6.29
N SER A 103 -1.26 -11.57 6.22
CA SER A 103 -1.93 -12.79 5.73
C SER A 103 -3.10 -13.20 6.63
N SER A 104 -3.01 -13.01 7.94
CA SER A 104 -4.07 -13.41 8.88
C SER A 104 -5.43 -12.74 8.63
N PRO A 105 -5.55 -11.40 8.53
CA PRO A 105 -6.80 -10.75 8.18
C PRO A 105 -7.21 -10.95 6.71
N LEU A 106 -6.29 -11.17 5.78
CA LEU A 106 -6.63 -11.48 4.39
C LEU A 106 -7.29 -12.86 4.27
N MET A 107 -6.71 -13.89 4.89
CA MET A 107 -7.22 -15.26 4.89
C MET A 107 -8.64 -15.38 5.47
N GLN A 108 -9.02 -14.50 6.40
CA GLN A 108 -10.39 -14.46 6.95
C GLN A 108 -11.46 -14.11 5.92
N ASN A 109 -11.08 -13.51 4.78
CA ASN A 109 -12.01 -13.13 3.72
C ASN A 109 -12.25 -14.27 2.71
N TRP A 110 -11.54 -15.38 2.81
CA TRP A 110 -11.64 -16.47 1.84
C TRP A 110 -12.95 -17.26 1.98
N THR A 111 -13.62 -17.42 0.86
CA THR A 111 -14.80 -18.27 0.68
C THR A 111 -14.45 -19.46 -0.22
N PRO A 112 -15.34 -20.46 -0.41
CA PRO A 112 -15.07 -21.60 -1.28
C PRO A 112 -14.74 -21.25 -2.75
N ILE A 113 -15.10 -20.04 -3.20
CA ILE A 113 -14.91 -19.59 -4.58
C ILE A 113 -13.95 -18.39 -4.73
N GLY A 114 -13.32 -17.95 -3.64
CA GLY A 114 -12.34 -16.86 -3.65
C GLY A 114 -12.47 -15.88 -2.47
N ALA A 115 -11.54 -14.93 -2.42
CA ALA A 115 -11.48 -13.91 -1.38
C ALA A 115 -12.53 -12.80 -1.59
N ALA A 116 -13.48 -12.73 -0.67
CA ALA A 116 -14.58 -11.77 -0.69
C ALA A 116 -14.12 -10.41 -0.14
N SER A 117 -14.15 -9.37 -0.97
CA SER A 117 -13.57 -8.07 -0.62
C SER A 117 -14.45 -7.29 0.38
N PRO A 118 -13.93 -6.92 1.56
CA PRO A 118 -14.68 -6.06 2.50
C PRO A 118 -15.03 -4.68 1.90
N LYS A 119 -14.20 -4.19 0.97
CA LYS A 119 -14.37 -2.89 0.31
C LYS A 119 -15.51 -2.89 -0.70
N LEU A 120 -15.73 -4.03 -1.33
CA LEU A 120 -16.76 -4.26 -2.35
C LEU A 120 -17.94 -5.06 -1.78
N LEU A 121 -18.19 -4.95 -0.47
CA LEU A 121 -19.36 -5.56 0.19
C LEU A 121 -19.48 -7.07 -0.04
N GLY A 122 -18.35 -7.77 -0.11
CA GLY A 122 -18.28 -9.23 -0.28
C GLY A 122 -18.15 -9.70 -1.73
N GLU A 123 -18.05 -8.80 -2.71
CA GLU A 123 -17.74 -9.19 -4.09
C GLU A 123 -16.35 -9.81 -4.21
N ILE A 124 -16.24 -10.82 -5.06
CA ILE A 124 -14.97 -11.43 -5.45
C ILE A 124 -14.50 -10.75 -6.73
N SER A 125 -13.36 -10.07 -6.65
CA SER A 125 -12.76 -9.38 -7.78
C SER A 125 -11.50 -10.12 -8.23
N PRO A 126 -11.50 -10.77 -9.41
CA PRO A 126 -10.30 -11.43 -9.93
C PRO A 126 -9.09 -10.50 -10.03
N PHE A 127 -9.33 -9.22 -10.33
CA PHE A 127 -8.27 -8.22 -10.35
C PHE A 127 -7.64 -8.04 -8.96
N ILE A 128 -8.42 -7.86 -7.90
CA ILE A 128 -7.88 -7.69 -6.55
C ILE A 128 -7.21 -8.99 -6.08
N SER A 129 -7.87 -10.13 -6.27
CA SER A 129 -7.35 -11.44 -5.86
C SER A 129 -6.06 -11.82 -6.60
N SER A 130 -5.80 -11.28 -7.80
CA SER A 130 -4.53 -11.53 -8.51
C SER A 130 -3.30 -10.96 -7.79
N PHE A 131 -3.48 -10.05 -6.84
CA PHE A 131 -2.40 -9.48 -6.03
C PHE A 131 -2.28 -10.09 -4.65
N GLU A 132 -3.30 -10.82 -4.19
CA GLU A 132 -3.34 -11.41 -2.86
C GLU A 132 -2.41 -12.62 -2.78
N ILE A 133 -1.66 -12.72 -1.67
CA ILE A 133 -0.59 -13.70 -1.44
C ILE A 133 -0.97 -14.60 -0.27
#